data_AF-A0A954SDI9-F1
#
_entry.id   AF-A0A954SDI9-F1
#
_cell.length_a   1.000
_cell.length_b   1.000
_cell.length_c   1.000
_cell.angle_alpha   90.00
_cell.angle_beta   90.00
_cell.angle_gamma   90.00
#
_symmetry.space_group_name_H-M   'P 1'
#
loop_
_entity.id
_entity.type
_entity.pdbx_description
1 polymer ?
#
loop_
_entity_poly.entity_id
_entity_poly.type
_entity_poly.pdbx_seq_one_letter_code
_entity_poly.pdbx_strand_id
1 'polypeptide(L)'
;MPTTSLRGQIVQTNRLEHSVLVTDSDTPSRRAKPPDVIGCEAMLLIRDMPSFDPANYSMIGVWTRFPEVVRFNAEDTGKIAHYLFRWLNTKGERG
;
A
#
# COMPACT_ATOMS: atom_id res chain seq x y z
N MET A 1 2.47 -1.04 -19.00
CA MET A 1 3.23 -1.23 -17.74
C MET A 1 3.69 0.12 -17.21
N PRO A 2 3.21 0.61 -16.06
CA PRO A 2 3.81 1.79 -15.42
C PRO A 2 5.25 1.47 -15.01
N THR A 3 6.22 2.27 -15.45
CA THR A 3 7.66 2.08 -15.19
C THR A 3 8.11 2.74 -13.87
N THR A 4 7.19 3.37 -13.15
CA THR A 4 7.46 4.16 -11.96
C THR A 4 7.44 3.31 -10.70
N SER A 5 8.48 3.44 -9.88
CA SER A 5 8.61 2.71 -8.62
C SER A 5 7.67 3.28 -7.55
N LEU A 6 7.13 2.41 -6.72
CA LEU A 6 6.22 2.76 -5.63
C LEU A 6 6.98 3.05 -4.33
N ARG A 7 6.53 4.09 -3.62
CA ARG A 7 6.95 4.35 -2.24
C ARG A 7 5.73 4.40 -1.32
N GLY A 8 5.70 3.50 -0.35
CA GLY A 8 4.76 3.55 0.78
C GLY A 8 5.36 4.32 1.95
N GLN A 9 4.59 5.24 2.53
CA GLN A 9 4.89 5.92 3.78
C GLN A 9 3.79 5.60 4.79
N ILE A 10 4.19 5.04 5.94
CA ILE A 10 3.28 4.63 7.01
C ILE A 10 3.46 5.58 8.17
N VAL A 11 2.36 6.20 8.61
CA VAL A 11 2.30 6.98 9.84
C VAL A 11 1.34 6.28 10.77
N GLN A 12 1.83 5.86 11.94
CA GLN A 12 0.98 5.34 12.99
C GLN A 12 0.25 6.52 13.64
N THR A 13 -1.07 6.58 13.47
CA THR A 13 -1.89 7.67 14.02
C THR A 13 -2.48 7.31 15.38
N ASN A 14 -2.84 6.03 15.58
CA ASN A 14 -3.43 5.50 16.80
C ASN A 14 -2.97 4.05 17.06
N ARG A 15 -3.28 3.49 18.24
CA ARG A 15 -2.80 2.16 18.72
C ARG A 15 -3.15 0.97 17.80
N LEU A 16 -4.13 1.10 16.90
CA LEU A 16 -4.57 0.06 15.96
C LEU A 16 -4.88 0.63 14.56
N GLU A 17 -4.27 1.77 14.21
CA GLU A 17 -4.51 2.41 12.92
C GLU A 17 -3.20 2.84 12.27
N HIS A 18 -3.03 2.45 11.02
CA HIS A 18 -1.98 2.98 10.15
C HIS A 18 -2.61 3.90 9.12
N SER A 19 -2.14 5.15 9.08
CA SER A 19 -2.39 6.05 7.95
C SER A 19 -1.30 5.82 6.91
N VAL A 20 -1.69 5.33 5.75
CA VAL A 20 -0.78 4.94 4.67
C VAL A 20 -0.88 5.91 3.51
N LEU A 21 0.23 6.58 3.20
CA LEU A 21 0.38 7.39 2.00
C LEU A 21 1.20 6.60 0.98
N VAL A 22 0.67 6.50 -0.23
CA VAL A 22 1.39 5.89 -1.36
C VAL A 22 1.72 6.98 -2.35
N THR A 23 3.01 7.13 -2.67
CA THR A 23 3.50 8.10 -3.66
C THR A 23 4.36 7.40 -4.70
N ASP A 24 4.63 8.15 -5.76
CA ASP A 24 5.70 7.83 -6.69
C ASP A 24 7.07 7.97 -6.01
N SER A 25 7.99 7.05 -6.28
CA SER A 25 9.35 7.06 -5.72
C SER A 25 10.22 8.20 -6.25
N ASP A 26 10.02 8.62 -7.50
CA ASP A 26 10.79 9.70 -8.13
C ASP A 26 10.27 11.08 -7.67
N THR A 27 9.02 11.15 -7.20
CA THR A 27 8.40 12.38 -6.69
C THR A 27 7.76 12.19 -5.30
N PRO A 28 8.55 11.91 -4.25
CA PRO A 28 8.03 11.51 -2.95
C PRO A 28 7.30 12.62 -2.17
N SER A 29 7.56 13.90 -2.48
CA SER A 29 6.81 15.03 -1.92
C SER A 29 5.48 15.29 -2.64
N ARG A 30 5.29 14.69 -3.82
CA ARG A 30 4.10 14.86 -4.64
C ARG A 30 3.06 13.82 -4.24
N ARG A 31 1.95 14.30 -3.69
CA ARG A 31 0.80 13.46 -3.30
C ARG A 31 -0.11 13.07 -4.46
N ALA A 32 0.08 13.69 -5.63
CA ALA A 32 -0.66 13.33 -6.83
C ALA A 32 -0.14 12.00 -7.38
N LYS A 33 -1.04 11.19 -7.93
CA LYS A 33 -0.67 9.97 -8.64
C LYS A 33 0.15 10.29 -9.89
N PRO A 34 1.01 9.36 -10.33
CA PRO A 34 1.66 9.47 -11.63
C PRO A 34 0.64 9.56 -12.76
N PRO A 35 1.03 10.12 -13.93
CA PRO A 35 0.22 10.03 -15.14
C PRO A 35 -0.16 8.57 -15.43
N ASP A 36 -1.35 8.35 -15.98
CA ASP A 36 -1.90 7.03 -16.37
C ASP A 36 -2.18 6.04 -15.23
N VAL A 37 -1.93 6.40 -13.97
CA VAL A 37 -2.27 5.61 -12.79
C VAL A 37 -3.65 6.01 -12.25
N ILE A 38 -4.59 5.06 -12.23
CA ILE A 38 -5.94 5.27 -11.71
C ILE A 38 -6.06 4.93 -10.22
N GLY A 39 -5.15 4.11 -9.70
CA GLY A 39 -5.16 3.67 -8.31
C GLY A 39 -4.03 2.69 -8.02
N CYS A 40 -4.09 2.10 -6.82
CA CYS A 40 -3.12 1.12 -6.35
C CYS A 40 -3.85 -0.05 -5.68
N GLU A 41 -3.48 -1.28 -6.01
CA GLU A 41 -3.86 -2.43 -5.19
C GLU A 41 -3.01 -2.41 -3.92
N ALA A 42 -3.69 -2.41 -2.78
CA ALA A 42 -3.06 -2.53 -1.48
C ALA A 42 -3.27 -3.94 -0.96
N MET A 43 -2.17 -4.56 -0.54
CA MET A 43 -2.14 -5.90 0.01
C MET A 43 -1.40 -5.89 1.35
N LEU A 44 -1.83 -6.75 2.27
CA LEU A 44 -1.37 -6.80 3.65
C LEU A 44 -1.07 -8.22 4.06
N LEU A 45 0.02 -8.36 4.80
CA LEU A 45 0.41 -9.57 5.50
C LEU A 45 0.76 -9.20 6.94
N ILE A 46 0.11 -9.84 7.92
CA ILE A 46 0.36 -9.60 9.34
C ILE A 46 1.05 -10.84 9.93
N ARG A 47 2.38 -10.76 10.13
CA ARG A 47 3.20 -11.79 10.78
C ARG A 47 4.57 -11.21 11.12
N ASP A 48 5.44 -11.98 11.77
CA ASP A 48 6.73 -11.46 12.25
C ASP A 48 7.80 -11.28 11.16
N MET A 49 7.71 -12.03 10.06
CA MET A 49 8.69 -11.99 8.96
C MET A 49 8.00 -11.66 7.64
N PRO A 50 8.59 -10.86 6.74
CA PRO A 50 7.99 -10.61 5.43
C PRO A 50 7.92 -11.90 4.59
N SER A 51 7.01 -11.96 3.61
CA SER A 51 7.07 -12.96 2.54
C SER A 51 7.59 -12.31 1.27
N PHE A 52 8.45 -13.02 0.53
CA PHE A 52 8.86 -12.62 -0.81
C PHE A 52 7.84 -13.02 -1.89
N ASP A 53 6.96 -13.97 -1.59
CA ASP A 53 5.91 -14.40 -2.51
C ASP A 53 4.64 -13.55 -2.27
N PRO A 54 4.21 -12.74 -3.27
CA PRO A 54 3.02 -11.90 -3.19
C PRO A 54 1.73 -12.67 -2.90
N ALA A 55 1.64 -13.97 -3.22
CA ALA A 55 0.46 -14.78 -2.96
C ALA A 55 0.15 -14.95 -1.47
N ASN A 56 1.11 -14.66 -0.59
CA ASN A 56 0.91 -14.67 0.85
C ASN A 56 0.22 -13.41 1.37
N TYR A 57 0.13 -12.35 0.57
CA TYR A 57 -0.50 -11.11 0.99
C TYR A 57 -1.98 -11.14 0.65
N SER A 58 -2.82 -10.73 1.60
CA SER A 58 -4.26 -10.57 1.39
C SER A 58 -4.55 -9.20 0.79
N MET A 59 -5.35 -9.14 -0.27
CA MET A 59 -5.77 -7.87 -0.84
C MET A 59 -6.74 -7.16 0.12
N ILE A 60 -6.36 -5.96 0.57
CA ILE A 60 -7.16 -5.13 1.48
C ILE A 60 -7.96 -4.07 0.74
N GLY A 61 -7.63 -3.79 -0.52
CA GLY A 61 -8.47 -2.97 -1.39
C GLY A 61 -7.76 -2.42 -2.62
N VAL A 62 -8.54 -1.71 -3.44
CA VAL A 62 -8.04 -0.84 -4.49
C VAL A 62 -8.18 0.60 -4.04
N TRP A 63 -7.05 1.26 -3.79
CA TRP A 63 -7.02 2.62 -3.28
C TRP A 63 -6.94 3.62 -4.42
N THR A 64 -7.92 4.52 -4.48
CA THR A 64 -7.98 5.60 -5.48
C THR A 64 -7.73 6.97 -4.87
N ARG A 65 -7.57 7.08 -3.56
CA ARG A 65 -7.21 8.30 -2.83
C ARG A 65 -6.21 7.94 -1.76
N PHE A 66 -5.39 8.90 -1.35
CA PHE A 66 -4.39 8.71 -0.29
C PHE A 66 -4.33 10.00 0.56
N PRO A 67 -4.01 9.92 1.87
CA PRO A 67 -3.74 8.69 2.62
C PRO A 67 -5.00 7.85 2.87
N GLU A 68 -4.81 6.55 3.01
CA GLU A 68 -5.86 5.60 3.44
C GLU A 68 -5.58 5.10 4.85
N VAL A 69 -6.65 4.80 5.60
CA VAL A 69 -6.55 4.33 6.98
C VAL A 69 -6.81 2.82 7.00
N VAL A 70 -5.80 2.08 7.44
CA VAL A 70 -5.88 0.63 7.68
C VAL A 70 -6.05 0.39 9.18
N ARG A 71 -7.12 -0.32 9.53
CA ARG A 71 -7.46 -0.65 10.92
C ARG A 71 -7.10 -2.09 11.24
N PHE A 72 -6.61 -2.31 12.45
CA PHE A 72 -6.18 -3.62 12.94
C PHE A 72 -7.07 -4.09 14.08
N ASN A 73 -7.16 -5.41 14.26
CA ASN A 73 -7.84 -6.00 15.40
C ASN A 73 -6.92 -6.04 16.61
N ALA A 74 -7.48 -6.16 17.81
CA ALA A 74 -6.69 -6.32 19.02
C ALA A 74 -5.75 -7.54 18.96
N GLU A 75 -6.15 -8.59 18.25
CA GLU A 75 -5.41 -9.84 18.01
C GLU A 75 -4.13 -9.65 17.18
N ASP A 76 -3.99 -8.52 16.49
CA ASP A 76 -2.83 -8.18 15.67
C ASP A 76 -1.75 -7.43 16.46
N THR A 77 -2.02 -7.12 17.74
CA THR A 77 -1.07 -6.44 18.61
C THR A 77 0.24 -7.21 18.72
N GLY A 78 1.36 -6.52 18.50
CA GLY A 78 2.71 -7.09 18.59
C GLY A 78 3.21 -7.78 17.33
N LYS A 79 2.36 -7.94 16.30
CA LYS A 79 2.74 -8.46 14.99
C LYS A 79 3.19 -7.33 14.07
N ILE A 80 3.92 -7.68 13.01
CA ILE A 80 4.35 -6.71 11.99
C ILE A 80 3.38 -6.71 10.82
N ALA A 81 2.96 -5.51 10.40
CA ALA A 81 2.17 -5.29 9.20
C ALA A 81 3.09 -5.06 8.00
N HIS A 82 3.16 -6.04 7.10
CA HIS A 82 3.88 -5.95 5.83
C HIS A 82 2.91 -5.53 4.72
N TYR A 83 3.22 -4.42 4.07
CA TYR A 83 2.42 -3.89 2.97
C TYR A 83 3.07 -4.18 1.62
N LEU A 84 2.25 -4.55 0.65
CA LEU A 84 2.62 -4.64 -0.75
C LEU A 84 1.66 -3.78 -1.57
N PHE A 85 2.23 -2.94 -2.43
CA PHE A 85 1.49 -2.01 -3.29
C PHE A 85 1.78 -2.32 -4.75
N ARG A 86 0.78 -2.16 -5.61
CA ARG A 86 0.92 -2.32 -7.05
C ARG A 86 0.08 -1.28 -7.80
N TRP A 87 0.68 -0.57 -8.75
CA TRP A 87 -0.05 0.43 -9.52
C TRP A 87 -1.06 -0.24 -10.45
N LEU A 88 -2.20 0.42 -10.62
CA LEU A 88 -3.20 0.09 -11.61
C LEU A 88 -3.27 1.21 -12.63
N ASN A 89 -3.12 0.86 -13.91
CA ASN A 89 -3.31 1.82 -15.00
C ASN A 89 -4.75 1.83 -15.54
N THR A 90 -5.06 2.77 -16.42
CA THR A 90 -6.37 2.92 -17.08
C THR A 90 -6.82 1.71 -17.89
N LYS A 91 -5.88 0.83 -18.28
CA LYS A 91 -6.13 -0.41 -19.03
C LYS A 91 -6.27 -1.64 -18.12
N GLY A 92 -6.18 -1.48 -16.80
CA GLY A 92 -6.20 -2.58 -15.84
C GLY A 92 -4.91 -3.40 -15.80
N GLU A 93 -3.85 -2.96 -16.49
CA GLU A 93 -2.53 -3.59 -16.38
C GLU A 93 -1.90 -3.21 -15.05
N ARG A 94 -1.18 -4.19 -14.50
CA ARG A 94 -0.52 -4.14 -13.20
C ARG A 94 0.95 -3.82 -13.41
N GLY A 95 1.52 -2.94 -12.57
CA GLY A 95 2.95 -2.64 -12.53
C GLY A 95 3.43 -2.32 -11.12
#